data_AF-A0A7C7IYY4-F1
#
_entry.id   AF-A0A7C7IYY4-F1
#
_cell.length_a   1.000
_cell.length_b   1.000
_cell.length_c   1.000
_cell.angle_alpha   90.00
_cell.angle_beta   90.00
_cell.angle_gamma   90.00
#
_symmetry.space_group_name_H-M   'P 1'
#
loop_
_entity.id
_entity.type
_entity.pdbx_description
1 polymer ?
#
loop_
_entity_poly.entity_id
_entity_poly.type
_entity_poly.pdbx_seq_one_letter_code
_entity_poly.pdbx_strand_id
1 'polypeptide(L)'
;LKLPKLFLHGTQDEIVPYRLGRELFSAAAEPKIFYDIEGAGHNDTFLVGGTGYFNAIAQFVKNIISFQINKNSDDPLADLS
;
A
#
# COMPACT_ATOMS: atom_id res chain seq x y z
N LEU A 1 -13.81 2.73 4.08
CA LEU A 1 -12.65 3.05 4.94
C LEU A 1 -11.81 4.16 4.31
N LYS A 2 -11.62 5.30 4.99
CA LYS A 2 -10.80 6.47 4.56
C LYS A 2 -9.42 6.46 5.22
N LEU A 3 -8.76 5.31 5.20
CA LEU A 3 -7.43 5.11 5.77
C LEU A 3 -6.44 4.88 4.62
N PRO A 4 -5.17 5.30 4.79
CA PRO A 4 -4.12 4.95 3.84
C PRO A 4 -4.04 3.43 3.65
N LYS A 5 -3.86 3.02 2.40
CA LYS A 5 -3.84 1.60 2.03
C LYS A 5 -2.91 1.34 0.87
N LEU A 6 -2.22 0.21 0.98
CA LEU A 6 -1.37 -0.36 -0.06
C LEU A 6 -2.03 -1.65 -0.56
N PHE A 7 -2.16 -1.77 -1.86
CA PHE A 7 -2.55 -2.99 -2.57
C PHE A 7 -1.30 -3.56 -3.24
N LEU A 8 -0.99 -4.82 -2.97
CA LEU A 8 0.09 -5.59 -3.59
C LEU A 8 -0.58 -6.73 -4.35
N HIS A 9 -0.41 -6.81 -5.68
CA HIS A 9 -1.12 -7.79 -6.49
C HIS A 9 -0.24 -8.37 -7.60
N GLY A 10 -0.21 -9.69 -7.73
CA GLY A 10 0.52 -10.38 -8.80
C GLY A 10 -0.19 -10.32 -10.14
N THR A 11 0.50 -9.94 -11.22
CA THR A 11 -0.15 -9.78 -12.54
C THR A 11 -0.64 -11.10 -13.15
N GLN A 12 -0.16 -12.24 -12.61
CA GLN A 12 -0.54 -13.60 -13.01
C GLN A 12 -1.29 -14.35 -11.91
N ASP A 13 -1.95 -13.65 -10.99
CA ASP A 13 -2.76 -14.30 -9.95
C ASP A 13 -3.96 -15.05 -10.56
N GLU A 14 -3.92 -16.38 -10.46
CA GLU A 14 -4.95 -17.30 -10.98
C GLU A 14 -6.10 -17.55 -10.00
N ILE A 15 -5.93 -17.23 -8.70
CA ILE A 15 -6.94 -17.45 -7.66
C ILE A 15 -7.80 -16.19 -7.51
N VAL A 16 -7.15 -15.03 -7.47
CA VAL A 16 -7.81 -13.71 -7.47
C VAL A 16 -7.31 -12.93 -8.69
N PRO A 17 -8.02 -13.01 -9.82
CA PRO A 17 -7.59 -12.37 -11.06
C PRO A 17 -7.22 -10.90 -10.87
N TYR A 18 -6.08 -10.49 -11.46
CA TYR A 18 -5.52 -9.14 -11.34
C TYR A 18 -6.54 -8.01 -11.54
N ARG A 19 -7.47 -8.18 -12.49
CA ARG A 19 -8.57 -7.24 -12.75
C ARG A 19 -9.41 -6.94 -11.50
N LEU A 20 -9.70 -7.93 -10.65
CA LEU A 20 -10.48 -7.74 -9.43
C LEU A 20 -9.73 -6.86 -8.42
N GLY A 21 -8.40 -7.03 -8.31
CA GLY A 21 -7.55 -6.13 -7.53
C GLY A 21 -7.66 -4.67 -8.00
N ARG A 22 -7.63 -4.45 -9.32
CA ARG A 22 -7.77 -3.12 -9.93
C ARG A 22 -9.18 -2.52 -9.74
N GLU A 23 -10.23 -3.33 -9.82
CA GLU A 23 -11.60 -2.89 -9.54
C GLU A 23 -11.76 -2.47 -8.08
N LEU A 24 -11.25 -3.29 -7.13
CA LEU A 24 -11.27 -2.95 -5.71
C LEU A 24 -10.47 -1.68 -5.40
N PHE A 25 -9.29 -1.53 -6.01
CA PHE A 25 -8.48 -0.31 -5.90
C PHE A 25 -9.26 0.90 -6.40
N SER A 26 -9.92 0.80 -7.55
CA SER A 26 -10.70 1.90 -8.14
C SER A 26 -11.84 2.33 -7.21
N ALA A 27 -12.55 1.37 -6.60
CA ALA A 27 -13.64 1.63 -5.67
C ALA A 27 -13.19 2.13 -4.28
N ALA A 28 -11.94 1.93 -3.90
CA ALA A 28 -11.44 2.35 -2.59
C ALA A 28 -11.32 3.88 -2.48
N ALA A 29 -11.60 4.43 -1.29
CA ALA A 29 -11.34 5.84 -1.00
C ALA A 29 -9.84 6.12 -0.85
N GLU A 30 -9.43 7.33 -1.22
CA GLU A 30 -8.08 7.87 -0.98
C GLU A 30 -7.77 8.04 0.53
N PRO A 31 -6.48 8.04 0.92
CA PRO A 31 -5.30 7.80 0.09
C PRO A 31 -5.07 6.31 -0.19
N LYS A 32 -4.76 5.94 -1.44
CA LYS A 32 -4.53 4.55 -1.85
C LYS A 32 -3.36 4.42 -2.83
N ILE A 33 -2.61 3.33 -2.71
CA ILE A 33 -1.49 2.98 -3.58
C ILE A 33 -1.70 1.56 -4.10
N PHE A 34 -1.43 1.33 -5.38
CA PHE A 34 -1.40 0.00 -5.99
C PHE A 34 0.03 -0.29 -6.45
N TYR A 35 0.52 -1.49 -6.14
CA TYR A 35 1.82 -1.96 -6.57
C TYR A 35 1.66 -3.29 -7.31
N ASP A 36 2.06 -3.27 -8.58
CA ASP A 36 2.03 -4.41 -9.47
C ASP A 36 3.26 -5.28 -9.25
N ILE A 37 3.04 -6.58 -9.04
CA ILE A 37 4.11 -7.57 -8.93
C ILE A 37 4.12 -8.36 -10.23
N GLU A 38 4.83 -7.82 -11.22
CA GLU A 38 4.89 -8.38 -12.57
C GLU A 38 5.34 -9.85 -12.54
N GLY A 39 4.55 -10.72 -13.16
CA GLY A 39 4.83 -12.15 -13.26
C GLY A 39 4.47 -12.98 -12.02
N ALA A 40 4.06 -12.37 -10.91
CA ALA A 40 3.70 -13.12 -9.71
C ALA A 40 2.27 -13.69 -9.80
N GLY A 41 2.09 -14.88 -9.26
CA GLY A 41 0.81 -15.48 -8.93
C GLY A 41 0.37 -15.15 -7.51
N HIS A 42 -0.59 -15.93 -7.00
CA HIS A 42 -1.19 -15.68 -5.68
C HIS A 42 -0.21 -15.88 -4.51
N ASN A 43 0.61 -16.92 -4.59
CA ASN A 43 1.37 -17.45 -3.45
C ASN A 43 2.87 -17.11 -3.47
N ASP A 44 3.35 -16.47 -4.54
CA ASP A 44 4.77 -16.22 -4.77
C ASP A 44 5.10 -14.73 -4.91
N THR A 45 4.17 -13.85 -4.55
CA THR A 45 4.31 -12.38 -4.60
C THR A 45 5.59 -11.86 -3.93
N PHE A 46 5.95 -12.39 -2.76
CA PHE A 46 7.18 -12.01 -2.05
C PHE A 46 8.45 -12.60 -2.68
N LEU A 47 8.33 -13.76 -3.35
CA LEU A 47 9.45 -14.44 -4.00
C LEU A 47 9.77 -13.78 -5.35
N VAL A 48 8.75 -13.64 -6.21
CA VAL A 48 8.86 -13.03 -7.54
C VAL A 48 9.10 -11.52 -7.41
N GLY A 49 8.39 -10.85 -6.49
CA GLY A 49 8.56 -9.42 -6.25
C GLY A 49 9.85 -9.05 -5.53
N GLY A 50 10.51 -10.02 -4.88
CA GLY A 50 11.81 -9.87 -4.22
C GLY A 50 11.93 -8.58 -3.41
N THR A 51 13.04 -7.86 -3.61
CA THR A 51 13.30 -6.59 -2.91
C THR A 51 12.24 -5.51 -3.21
N GLY A 52 11.65 -5.50 -4.41
CA GLY A 52 10.61 -4.53 -4.78
C GLY A 52 9.37 -4.65 -3.91
N TYR A 53 8.93 -5.88 -3.64
CA TYR A 53 7.82 -6.18 -2.73
C TYR A 53 8.03 -5.58 -1.33
N PHE A 54 9.18 -5.88 -0.71
CA PHE A 54 9.49 -5.39 0.64
C PHE A 54 9.72 -3.87 0.66
N ASN A 55 10.31 -3.31 -0.39
CA ASN A 55 10.50 -1.87 -0.52
C ASN A 55 9.15 -1.13 -0.60
N ALA A 56 8.16 -1.66 -1.33
CA ALA A 56 6.84 -1.05 -1.41
C ALA A 56 6.18 -0.97 -0.02
N ILE A 57 6.29 -2.04 0.79
CA ILE A 57 5.80 -2.08 2.17
C ILE A 57 6.56 -1.05 3.04
N ALA A 58 7.89 -1.06 2.99
CA ALA A 58 8.72 -0.17 3.80
C ALA A 58 8.44 1.32 3.47
N GLN A 59 8.33 1.65 2.19
CA GLN A 59 7.98 3.00 1.73
C GLN A 59 6.58 3.39 2.17
N PHE A 60 5.60 2.49 2.07
CA PHE A 60 4.24 2.75 2.54
C PHE A 60 4.24 3.10 4.04
N VAL A 61 4.86 2.27 4.88
CA VAL A 61 4.93 2.52 6.33
C VAL A 61 5.64 3.84 6.63
N LYS A 62 6.78 4.10 5.99
CA LYS A 62 7.53 5.35 6.15
C LYS A 62 6.65 6.57 5.80
N ASN A 63 5.92 6.51 4.70
CA ASN A 63 5.03 7.59 4.27
C ASN A 63 3.91 7.85 5.29
N ILE A 64 3.34 6.80 5.90
CA ILE A 64 2.30 6.97 6.92
C ILE A 64 2.85 7.62 8.18
N ILE A 65 4.03 7.18 8.65
CA ILE A 65 4.68 7.76 9.83
C ILE A 65 5.01 9.24 9.58
N SER A 66 5.62 9.57 8.44
CA SER A 66 5.93 10.95 8.08
C SER A 66 4.66 11.82 7.97
N PHE A 67 3.58 11.30 7.40
CA PHE A 67 2.30 12.00 7.35
C PHE A 67 1.71 12.26 8.75
N GLN A 68 1.82 11.30 9.67
CA GLN A 68 1.34 11.47 11.04
C GLN A 68 2.17 12.49 11.82
N ILE A 69 3.50 12.47 11.68
CA ILE A 69 4.40 13.46 12.31
C ILE A 69 4.02 14.87 11.86
N ASN A 70 3.89 15.09 10.54
CA ASN A 70 3.55 16.40 9.99
C ASN A 70 2.15 16.87 10.43
N LYS A 71 1.19 15.95 10.53
CA LYS A 71 -0.15 16.28 11.02
C LYS A 71 -0.15 16.68 12.50
N ASN A 72 0.70 16.06 13.31
CA ASN A 72 0.79 16.35 14.74
C ASN A 72 1.60 17.63 15.04
N SER A 73 2.56 18.02 14.18
CA SER A 73 3.27 19.29 14.32
C SER A 73 2.40 20.51 13.98
N ASP A 74 1.33 20.32 13.21
CA ASP A 74 0.34 21.35 12.91
C ASP A 74 -0.79 21.42 13.96
N ASP A 75 -0.73 20.58 15.02
CA ASP A 75 -1.66 20.65 16.15
C ASP A 75 -1.17 21.71 17.17
N PRO A 76 -1.88 22.84 17.34
CA PRO A 76 -1.50 23.90 18.27
C PRO A 76 -1.47 23.46 19.74
N LEU A 77 -1.91 22.24 20.08
CA LEU A 77 -1.89 21.68 21.43
C LEU A 77 -0.76 20.68 21.69
N ALA A 78 0.09 20.36 20.69
CA ALA A 78 1.16 19.38 20.84
C ALA A 78 2.36 19.84 21.70
N ASP A 79 2.49 21.14 21.99
CA ASP A 79 3.60 21.73 22.74
C ASP A 79 3.29 21.96 24.24
N LEU A 80 2.21 21.35 24.76
CA LEU A 80 1.72 21.55 26.13
C LEU A 80 1.82 20.30 27.04
N SER A 81 2.63 19.31 26.67
CA SER A 81 2.90 18.11 27.51
C SER A 81 4.38 17.92 27.81
#